data_AF-A0A4Y2P8R1-F1
#
_entry.id   AF-A0A4Y2P8R1-F1
#
_cell.length_a   1.000
_cell.length_b   1.000
_cell.length_c   1.000
_cell.angle_alpha   90.00
_cell.angle_beta   90.00
_cell.angle_gamma   90.00
#
_symmetry.space_group_name_H-M   'P 1'
#
loop_
_entity.id
_entity.type
_entity.pdbx_description
1 polymer ?
#
loop_
_entity_poly.entity_id
_entity_poly.type
_entity_poly.pdbx_seq_one_letter_code
_entity_poly.pdbx_strand_id
1 'polypeptide(L)'
;MQDLTARDTKEHIRSHVWERLDHPVYSPDLAPSDFHLYPALKSELSGRTVSFADNDQVTMSFHSDNETRGLGYMVTVVQQDCPLPTCDATFDKEDFVMSSPNYPLPYDNGRTCTYTVHKYHPSVCRLLMKVAAFDVEEDPHCGSDFLLVGGDRLCGVMTEGQIREFFL
;
A
#
# COMPACT_ATOMS: atom_id res chain seq x y z
N MET A 1 40.85 3.06 5.88
CA MET A 1 41.32 1.83 5.20
C MET A 1 40.40 1.65 4.01
N GLN A 2 40.83 2.00 2.80
CA GLN A 2 40.00 1.94 1.60
C GLN A 2 40.05 0.52 1.03
N ASP A 3 38.88 -0.04 0.75
CA ASP A 3 38.69 -1.42 0.29
C ASP A 3 39.32 -1.63 -1.09
N LEU A 4 40.22 -2.62 -1.20
CA LEU A 4 40.98 -2.94 -2.41
C LEU A 4 40.07 -3.31 -3.58
N THR A 5 38.95 -3.97 -3.28
CA THR A 5 37.95 -4.37 -4.28
C THR A 5 37.35 -3.15 -4.99
N ALA A 6 37.07 -2.08 -4.27
CA ALA A 6 36.52 -0.84 -4.83
C ALA A 6 37.52 -0.09 -5.74
N ARG A 7 38.83 -0.30 -5.55
CA ARG A 7 39.88 0.29 -6.40
C ARG A 7 39.95 -0.44 -7.73
N ASP A 8 39.94 -1.77 -7.70
CA ASP A 8 40.06 -2.61 -8.88
C ASP A 8 38.82 -2.48 -9.78
N THR A 9 37.61 -2.34 -9.20
CA THR A 9 36.40 -2.06 -9.98
C THR A 9 36.46 -0.70 -10.67
N LYS A 10 36.96 0.35 -9.99
CA LYS A 10 37.09 1.70 -10.58
C LYS A 10 38.12 1.76 -11.71
N GLU A 11 39.22 1.01 -11.59
CA GLU A 11 40.21 0.93 -12.66
C GLU A 11 39.68 0.15 -13.86
N HIS A 12 38.89 -0.90 -13.65
CA HIS A 12 38.26 -1.67 -14.73
C HIS A 12 37.18 -0.89 -15.50
N ILE A 13 36.44 -0.02 -14.81
CA ILE A 13 35.47 0.89 -15.44
C ILE A 13 36.17 1.97 -16.26
N ARG A 14 37.39 2.38 -15.91
CA ARG A 14 38.17 3.34 -16.70
C ARG A 14 38.79 2.76 -17.97
N SER A 15 39.08 1.45 -17.99
CA SER A 15 39.74 0.79 -19.13
C SER A 15 38.78 0.48 -20.29
N HIS A 16 37.48 0.40 -20.01
CA HIS A 16 36.43 0.30 -21.01
C HIS A 16 35.75 1.68 -21.07
N VAL A 17 35.57 2.26 -22.25
CA VAL A 17 35.01 3.62 -22.46
C VAL A 17 33.53 3.70 -22.07
N TRP A 18 33.21 3.41 -20.81
CA TRP A 18 31.92 3.66 -20.18
C TRP A 18 32.09 4.97 -19.43
N GLU A 19 31.41 6.00 -19.91
CA GLU A 19 31.31 7.23 -19.15
C GLU A 19 30.65 6.89 -17.82
N ARG A 20 31.33 7.19 -16.71
CA ARG A 20 30.72 7.14 -15.40
C ARG A 20 29.72 8.30 -15.36
N LEU A 21 28.49 8.03 -15.74
CA LEU A 21 27.38 8.94 -15.51
C LEU A 21 27.25 9.07 -13.99
N ASP A 22 27.65 10.21 -13.46
CA ASP A 22 27.36 10.52 -12.06
C ASP A 22 25.84 10.49 -11.93
N HIS A 23 25.33 9.59 -11.10
CA HIS A 23 23.91 9.60 -10.80
C HIS A 23 23.60 10.98 -10.22
N PRO A 24 22.49 11.63 -10.64
CA PRO A 24 22.06 12.83 -9.96
C PRO A 24 21.98 12.54 -8.45
N VAL A 25 22.19 13.58 -7.64
CA VAL A 25 21.86 13.51 -6.21
C VAL A 25 20.46 12.90 -6.15
N TYR A 26 20.36 11.73 -5.49
CA TYR A 26 19.13 10.96 -5.42
C TYR A 26 18.00 11.94 -5.11
N SER A 27 17.16 12.15 -6.12
CA SER A 27 16.04 13.08 -6.06
C SER A 27 14.83 12.20 -5.86
N PRO A 28 14.29 12.12 -4.63
CA PRO A 28 13.14 11.25 -4.31
C PRO A 28 11.94 11.50 -5.23
N ASP A 29 11.88 12.68 -5.86
CA ASP A 29 10.81 13.12 -6.76
C ASP A 29 10.90 12.56 -8.20
N LEU A 30 12.03 11.94 -8.59
CA LEU A 30 12.25 11.45 -9.97
C LEU A 30 12.09 9.94 -10.15
N ALA A 31 11.90 9.19 -9.05
CA ALA A 31 11.44 7.82 -9.08
C ALA A 31 10.05 7.76 -8.45
N PRO A 32 8.99 8.30 -9.12
CA PRO A 32 7.63 8.21 -8.59
C PRO A 32 7.22 6.75 -8.35
N SER A 33 7.81 5.81 -9.10
CA SER A 33 7.67 4.37 -8.87
C SER A 33 8.07 3.98 -7.46
N ASP A 34 9.19 4.48 -6.92
CA ASP A 34 9.73 4.04 -5.64
C ASP A 34 8.86 4.48 -4.47
N PHE A 35 8.25 5.68 -4.54
CA PHE A 35 7.29 6.13 -3.52
C PHE A 35 6.09 5.19 -3.39
N HIS A 36 5.61 4.62 -4.50
CA HIS A 36 4.48 3.69 -4.53
C HIS A 36 4.90 2.22 -4.36
N LEU A 37 6.10 1.86 -4.84
CA LEU A 37 6.64 0.49 -4.77
C LEU A 37 7.13 0.15 -3.38
N TYR A 38 7.77 1.05 -2.65
CA TYR A 38 8.31 0.71 -1.33
C TYR A 38 7.22 0.34 -0.30
N PRO A 39 6.08 1.06 -0.19
CA PRO A 39 4.97 0.65 0.67
C PRO A 39 4.33 -0.67 0.24
N ALA A 40 4.07 -0.87 -1.05
CA ALA A 40 3.47 -2.10 -1.59
C ALA A 40 4.41 -3.30 -1.47
N LEU A 41 5.71 -3.14 -1.74
CA LEU A 41 6.70 -4.18 -1.50
C LEU A 41 6.85 -4.47 0.00
N LYS A 42 6.72 -3.46 0.87
CA LYS A 42 6.76 -3.68 2.31
C LYS A 42 5.51 -4.40 2.82
N SER A 43 4.34 -4.22 2.19
CA SER A 43 3.13 -4.97 2.52
C SER A 43 3.21 -6.41 2.00
N GLU A 44 3.68 -6.62 0.77
CA GLU A 44 3.83 -7.95 0.16
C GLU A 44 5.00 -8.76 0.78
N LEU A 45 6.03 -8.09 1.29
CA LEU A 45 7.14 -8.68 2.05
C LEU A 45 6.93 -8.61 3.57
N SER A 46 5.74 -8.18 4.03
CA SER A 46 5.40 -8.15 5.45
C SER A 46 5.47 -9.57 5.98
N GLY A 47 6.58 -9.87 6.65
CA GLY A 47 6.85 -11.20 7.18
C GLY A 47 5.81 -11.67 8.19
N ARG A 48 6.14 -12.79 8.83
CA ARG A 48 5.27 -13.46 9.81
C ARG A 48 4.82 -12.52 10.95
N THR A 49 3.52 -12.23 10.99
CA THR A 49 2.87 -11.54 12.12
C THR A 49 2.91 -12.43 13.37
N VAL A 50 3.32 -11.87 14.51
CA VAL A 50 3.26 -12.53 15.82
C VAL A 50 2.22 -11.81 16.66
N SER A 51 1.11 -12.47 16.96
CA SER A 51 0.09 -11.95 17.88
C SER A 51 0.63 -11.93 19.31
N PHE A 52 0.26 -10.92 20.07
CA PHE A 52 0.42 -10.96 21.53
C PHE A 52 -0.40 -12.13 22.06
N ALA A 53 0.25 -13.07 22.75
CA ALA A 53 -0.45 -14.12 23.50
C ALA A 53 -1.14 -13.51 24.73
N ASP A 54 -1.87 -14.30 25.51
CA ASP A 54 -2.71 -13.88 26.67
C ASP A 54 -2.01 -13.00 27.74
N ASN A 55 -0.70 -12.81 27.65
CA ASN A 55 0.13 -12.05 28.59
C ASN A 55 0.60 -10.70 28.04
N ASP A 56 0.02 -10.22 26.92
CA ASP A 56 0.31 -8.95 26.24
C ASP A 56 1.80 -8.73 25.89
N GLN A 57 2.56 -9.81 25.76
CA GLN A 57 4.02 -9.75 25.55
C GLN A 57 4.49 -10.79 24.54
N VAL A 58 5.50 -10.38 23.75
CA VAL A 58 6.26 -11.26 22.84
C VAL A 58 7.71 -11.25 23.28
N THR A 59 8.25 -12.42 23.66
CA THR A 59 9.67 -12.56 24.03
C THR A 59 10.48 -12.96 22.80
N MET A 60 11.49 -12.17 22.45
CA MET A 60 12.46 -12.48 21.40
C MET A 60 13.78 -12.94 22.04
N SER A 61 14.35 -14.06 21.58
CA SER A 61 15.62 -14.58 22.07
C SER A 61 16.60 -14.88 20.93
N PHE A 62 17.83 -14.42 21.09
CA PHE A 62 18.96 -14.75 20.21
C PHE A 62 19.96 -15.61 20.98
N HIS A 63 20.46 -16.65 20.35
CA HIS A 63 21.49 -17.52 20.92
C HIS A 63 22.64 -17.67 19.94
N SER A 64 23.87 -17.55 20.45
CA SER A 64 25.10 -17.87 19.73
C SER A 64 25.90 -18.88 20.53
N ASP A 65 26.54 -19.82 19.83
CA ASP A 65 27.47 -20.77 20.42
C ASP A 65 28.91 -20.20 20.47
N ASN A 66 29.88 -21.07 20.77
CA ASN A 66 31.29 -20.72 20.85
C ASN A 66 32.05 -20.96 19.53
N GLU A 67 31.35 -21.12 18.41
CA GLU A 67 31.96 -21.38 17.12
C GLU A 67 32.05 -20.09 16.27
N THR A 68 31.90 -20.22 14.95
CA THR A 68 32.05 -19.14 13.95
C THR A 68 31.01 -18.03 14.12
N ARG A 69 31.40 -16.78 13.80
CA ARG A 69 30.53 -15.59 13.95
C ARG A 69 30.18 -14.97 12.59
N GLY A 70 28.95 -14.46 12.48
CA GLY A 70 28.47 -13.67 11.35
C GLY A 70 28.33 -12.18 11.65
N LEU A 71 27.77 -11.41 10.72
CA LEU A 71 27.60 -9.94 10.84
C LEU A 71 26.46 -9.50 11.78
N GLY A 72 25.61 -10.42 12.23
CA GLY A 72 24.46 -10.12 13.10
C GLY A 72 23.18 -9.79 12.33
N TYR A 73 22.24 -9.10 13.00
CA TYR A 73 20.95 -8.71 12.44
C TYR A 73 20.62 -7.24 12.76
N MET A 74 19.89 -6.61 11.85
CA MET A 74 19.28 -5.29 12.06
C MET A 74 17.82 -5.40 11.60
N VAL A 75 16.89 -5.36 12.56
CA VAL A 75 15.46 -5.57 12.30
C VAL A 75 14.66 -4.33 12.65
N THR A 76 13.61 -4.06 11.87
CA THR A 76 12.61 -3.03 12.20
C THR A 76 11.38 -3.76 12.75
N VAL A 77 11.01 -3.45 13.99
CA VAL A 77 9.81 -4.00 14.65
C VAL A 77 8.72 -2.94 14.61
N VAL A 78 7.55 -3.29 14.07
CA VAL A 78 6.36 -2.43 14.02
C VAL A 78 5.25 -3.12 14.80
N GLN A 79 4.70 -2.44 15.80
CA GLN A 79 3.49 -2.87 16.47
C GLN A 79 2.29 -2.39 15.67
N GLN A 80 1.29 -3.26 15.52
CA GLN A 80 0.07 -2.98 14.79
C GLN A 80 -1.10 -3.06 15.76
N ASP A 81 -1.87 -1.98 15.84
CA ASP A 81 -3.03 -1.90 16.71
C ASP A 81 -4.13 -2.90 16.28
N CYS A 82 -4.77 -3.53 17.27
CA CYS A 82 -5.86 -4.48 17.10
C CYS A 82 -7.07 -4.11 18.01
N PRO A 83 -8.32 -4.17 17.52
CA PRO A 83 -8.67 -4.36 16.12
C PRO A 83 -8.12 -3.20 15.28
N LEU A 84 -7.69 -3.51 14.07
CA LEU A 84 -7.21 -2.51 13.14
C LEU A 84 -8.25 -1.39 13.01
N PRO A 85 -7.82 -0.11 12.93
CA PRO A 85 -8.75 0.97 12.68
C PRO A 85 -9.58 0.61 11.45
N THR A 86 -10.89 0.66 11.59
CA THR A 86 -11.79 0.36 10.49
C THR A 86 -11.74 1.50 9.49
N CYS A 87 -11.86 1.15 8.22
CA CYS A 87 -12.04 2.09 7.12
C CYS A 87 -13.51 2.51 6.96
N ASP A 88 -14.36 2.11 7.90
CA ASP A 88 -15.79 2.40 7.85
C ASP A 88 -16.01 3.91 7.96
N ALA A 89 -16.86 4.46 7.10
CA ALA A 89 -17.17 5.87 7.09
C ALA A 89 -18.65 6.11 6.82
N THR A 90 -19.17 7.18 7.41
CA THR A 90 -20.55 7.63 7.20
C THR A 90 -20.54 9.00 6.54
N PHE A 91 -21.35 9.15 5.50
CA PHE A 91 -21.51 10.39 4.75
C PHE A 91 -22.97 10.84 4.80
N ASP A 92 -23.19 12.09 5.14
CA ASP A 92 -24.52 12.69 5.31
C ASP A 92 -24.69 14.01 4.55
N LYS A 93 -23.64 14.47 3.85
CA LYS A 93 -23.64 15.71 3.05
C LYS A 93 -24.21 15.50 1.65
N GLU A 94 -24.64 16.59 1.03
CA GLU A 94 -25.08 16.61 -0.38
C GLU A 94 -23.98 16.12 -1.33
N ASP A 95 -22.77 16.65 -1.15
CA ASP A 95 -21.57 16.25 -1.89
C ASP A 95 -20.46 15.84 -0.91
N PHE A 96 -19.73 14.78 -1.26
CA PHE A 96 -18.58 14.28 -0.51
C PHE A 96 -17.63 13.52 -1.41
N VAL A 97 -16.39 13.36 -0.94
CA VAL A 97 -15.37 12.52 -1.60
C VAL A 97 -15.16 11.29 -0.73
N MET A 98 -15.14 10.13 -1.39
CA MET A 98 -14.84 8.84 -0.78
C MET A 98 -13.70 8.20 -1.57
N SER A 99 -12.74 7.61 -0.84
CA SER A 99 -11.59 6.92 -1.41
C SER A 99 -11.35 5.61 -0.67
N SER A 100 -10.64 4.68 -1.32
CA SER A 100 -10.12 3.50 -0.63
C SER A 100 -9.15 3.91 0.49
N PRO A 101 -8.92 3.04 1.49
CA PRO A 101 -7.85 3.24 2.46
C PRO A 101 -6.53 3.45 1.74
N ASN A 102 -5.66 4.28 2.32
CA ASN A 102 -4.32 4.59 1.83
C ASN A 102 -4.24 5.39 0.52
N TYR A 103 -5.35 5.64 -0.19
CA TYR A 103 -5.33 6.38 -1.45
C TYR A 103 -4.55 7.71 -1.32
N PRO A 104 -3.60 8.02 -2.23
CA PRO A 104 -3.37 7.43 -3.56
C PRO A 104 -2.44 6.20 -3.60
N LEU A 105 -2.09 5.62 -2.46
CA LEU A 105 -1.40 4.33 -2.42
C LEU A 105 -2.37 3.16 -2.66
N PRO A 106 -1.87 1.97 -3.07
CA PRO A 106 -2.69 0.77 -3.18
C PRO A 106 -3.44 0.45 -1.88
N TYR A 107 -4.65 -0.10 -2.02
CA TYR A 107 -5.43 -0.59 -0.89
C TYR A 107 -4.82 -1.87 -0.33
N ASP A 108 -5.03 -2.13 0.96
CA ASP A 108 -4.59 -3.36 1.61
C ASP A 108 -5.43 -4.57 1.16
N ASN A 109 -4.80 -5.73 1.02
CA ASN A 109 -5.49 -7.01 0.76
C ASN A 109 -6.33 -7.46 1.98
N GLY A 110 -7.42 -8.19 1.74
CA GLY A 110 -8.20 -8.86 2.78
C GLY A 110 -8.96 -7.92 3.74
N ARG A 111 -9.27 -6.71 3.28
CA ARG A 111 -10.04 -5.71 4.04
C ARG A 111 -11.51 -5.69 3.62
N THR A 112 -12.38 -5.48 4.60
CA THR A 112 -13.81 -5.17 4.37
C THR A 112 -14.10 -3.81 4.96
N CYS A 113 -14.44 -2.84 4.12
CA CYS A 113 -14.84 -1.48 4.51
C CYS A 113 -16.33 -1.28 4.28
N THR A 114 -17.02 -0.67 5.26
CA THR A 114 -18.43 -0.34 5.18
C THR A 114 -18.62 1.17 5.06
N TYR A 115 -19.07 1.62 3.89
CA TYR A 115 -19.40 3.02 3.65
C TYR A 115 -20.91 3.22 3.70
N THR A 116 -21.38 4.05 4.64
CA THR A 116 -22.81 4.32 4.83
C THR A 116 -23.14 5.72 4.33
N VAL A 117 -24.07 5.83 3.37
CA VAL A 117 -24.52 7.12 2.86
C VAL A 117 -25.94 7.39 3.33
N HIS A 118 -26.11 8.42 4.16
CA HIS A 118 -27.41 8.92 4.58
C HIS A 118 -27.91 9.99 3.62
N LYS A 119 -29.23 10.01 3.39
CA LYS A 119 -29.87 11.09 2.63
C LYS A 119 -29.61 12.42 3.34
N TYR A 120 -28.95 13.34 2.66
CA TYR A 120 -28.78 14.71 3.16
C TYR A 120 -30.13 15.41 3.41
N HIS A 121 -31.15 15.11 2.60
CA HIS A 121 -32.52 15.59 2.79
C HIS A 121 -33.54 14.49 2.44
N PRO A 122 -34.74 14.44 3.08
CA PRO A 122 -35.76 13.43 2.78
C PRO A 122 -36.19 13.33 1.31
N SER A 123 -36.03 14.39 0.53
CA SER A 123 -36.39 14.44 -0.89
C SER A 123 -35.35 13.82 -1.84
N VAL A 124 -34.20 13.37 -1.34
CA VAL A 124 -33.18 12.69 -2.16
C VAL A 124 -33.70 11.32 -2.62
N CYS A 125 -33.73 11.08 -3.92
CA CYS A 125 -34.26 9.85 -4.54
C CYS A 125 -33.20 8.99 -5.26
N ARG A 126 -31.99 9.51 -5.48
CA ARG A 126 -30.88 8.80 -6.14
C ARG A 126 -29.54 9.33 -5.68
N LEU A 127 -28.50 8.52 -5.87
CA LEU A 127 -27.09 8.90 -5.73
C LEU A 127 -26.43 8.99 -7.11
N LEU A 128 -25.62 10.02 -7.31
CA LEU A 128 -24.78 10.18 -8.50
C LEU A 128 -23.32 10.04 -8.09
N MET A 129 -22.67 8.96 -8.52
CA MET A 129 -21.25 8.74 -8.30
C MET A 129 -20.47 9.22 -9.52
N LYS A 130 -19.66 10.26 -9.35
CA LYS A 130 -18.70 10.73 -10.37
C LYS A 130 -17.32 10.17 -10.06
N VAL A 131 -16.78 9.39 -10.98
CA VAL A 131 -15.45 8.81 -10.85
C VAL A 131 -14.38 9.89 -11.00
N ALA A 132 -13.53 10.04 -9.99
CA ALA A 132 -12.28 10.81 -10.10
C ALA A 132 -11.12 9.90 -10.54
N ALA A 133 -10.95 8.77 -9.87
CA ALA A 133 -10.08 7.68 -10.23
C ALA A 133 -10.68 6.38 -9.69
N PHE A 134 -10.54 5.28 -10.42
CA PHE A 134 -11.02 3.97 -9.99
C PHE A 134 -10.16 2.91 -10.66
N ASP A 135 -9.44 2.15 -9.85
CA ASP A 135 -8.56 1.05 -10.25
C ASP A 135 -8.64 -0.01 -9.14
N VAL A 136 -9.46 -1.03 -9.38
CA VAL A 136 -9.71 -2.16 -8.48
C VAL A 136 -9.47 -3.43 -9.27
N GLU A 137 -8.89 -4.48 -8.66
CA GLU A 137 -8.56 -5.73 -9.34
C GLU A 137 -9.73 -6.23 -10.21
N GLU A 138 -9.45 -6.52 -11.48
CA GLU A 138 -10.45 -7.01 -12.43
C GLU A 138 -10.38 -8.53 -12.56
N ASP A 139 -11.51 -9.19 -12.31
CA ASP A 139 -11.70 -10.60 -12.57
C ASP A 139 -13.10 -10.88 -13.16
N PRO A 140 -13.33 -12.06 -13.77
CA PRO A 140 -14.64 -12.42 -14.27
C PRO A 140 -15.71 -12.38 -13.17
N HIS A 141 -16.65 -11.43 -13.29
CA HIS A 141 -17.76 -11.15 -12.35
C HIS A 141 -17.37 -10.36 -11.08
N CYS A 142 -16.17 -9.77 -11.01
CA CYS A 142 -15.72 -9.00 -9.84
C CYS A 142 -15.85 -9.80 -8.52
N GLY A 143 -15.32 -11.02 -8.53
CA GLY A 143 -15.36 -11.96 -7.43
C GLY A 143 -14.23 -11.77 -6.42
N SER A 144 -13.06 -11.30 -6.86
CA SER A 144 -11.88 -11.02 -6.04
C SER A 144 -12.09 -9.72 -5.25
N ASP A 145 -11.95 -8.58 -5.92
CA ASP A 145 -12.10 -7.26 -5.32
C ASP A 145 -13.23 -6.48 -6.01
N PHE A 146 -14.00 -5.74 -5.22
CA PHE A 146 -15.09 -4.93 -5.74
C PHE A 146 -15.53 -3.85 -4.77
N LEU A 147 -16.03 -2.74 -5.31
CA LEU A 147 -16.89 -1.82 -4.59
C LEU A 147 -18.36 -2.21 -4.83
N LEU A 148 -19.06 -2.58 -3.76
CA LEU A 148 -20.49 -2.91 -3.84
C LEU A 148 -21.34 -1.66 -3.66
N VAL A 149 -22.14 -1.30 -4.66
CA VAL A 149 -23.05 -0.15 -4.59
C VAL A 149 -24.43 -0.56 -5.09
N GLY A 150 -25.46 -0.47 -4.23
CA GLY A 150 -26.84 -0.79 -4.62
C GLY A 150 -27.06 -2.23 -5.11
N GLY A 151 -26.17 -3.17 -4.77
CA GLY A 151 -26.17 -4.55 -5.25
C GLY A 151 -25.25 -4.81 -6.45
N ASP A 152 -24.75 -3.76 -7.10
CA ASP A 152 -23.80 -3.86 -8.21
C ASP A 152 -22.37 -3.95 -7.71
N ARG A 153 -21.62 -4.94 -8.23
CA ARG A 153 -20.17 -5.07 -7.99
C ARG A 153 -19.41 -4.29 -9.05
N LEU A 154 -18.56 -3.38 -8.60
CA LEU A 154 -17.74 -2.54 -9.46
C LEU A 154 -16.27 -2.93 -9.28
N CYS A 155 -15.60 -3.30 -10.37
CA CYS A 155 -14.17 -3.59 -10.41
C CYS A 155 -13.55 -3.12 -11.74
N GLY A 156 -12.24 -3.27 -11.89
CA GLY A 156 -11.47 -2.82 -13.04
C GLY A 156 -11.12 -1.34 -13.00
N VAL A 157 -10.76 -0.80 -14.17
CA VAL A 157 -10.37 0.61 -14.33
C VAL A 157 -11.53 1.43 -14.89
N MET A 158 -11.87 2.56 -14.26
CA MET A 158 -12.87 3.49 -14.80
C MET A 158 -12.26 4.85 -15.16
N THR A 159 -12.80 5.44 -16.23
CA THR A 159 -12.36 6.76 -16.71
C THR A 159 -12.81 7.88 -15.79
N GLU A 160 -11.96 8.90 -15.62
CA GLU A 160 -12.32 10.12 -14.92
C GLU A 160 -13.54 10.78 -15.56
N GLY A 161 -14.46 11.27 -14.73
CA GLY A 161 -15.69 11.92 -15.16
C GLY A 161 -16.83 10.96 -15.49
N GLN A 162 -16.60 9.65 -15.50
CA GLN A 162 -17.66 8.65 -15.65
C GLN A 162 -18.68 8.79 -14.52
N ILE A 163 -19.97 8.82 -14.86
CA ILE A 163 -21.07 8.92 -13.90
C ILE A 163 -21.79 7.57 -13.79
N ARG A 164 -22.13 7.20 -12.56
CA ARG A 164 -23.03 6.08 -12.24
C ARG A 164 -24.17 6.59 -11.38
N GLU A 165 -25.40 6.20 -11.73
CA GLU A 165 -26.60 6.56 -10.98
C GLU A 165 -27.11 5.34 -10.21
N PHE A 166 -27.44 5.52 -8.93
CA PHE A 166 -28.01 4.47 -8.09
C PHE A 166 -29.31 4.97 -7.47
N PHE A 167 -30.37 4.18 -7.61
CA PHE A 167 -31.67 4.49 -7.02
C PHE A 167 -31.73 3.99 -5.57
N LEU A 168 -32.18 4.86 -4.65
CA LEU A 168 -32.25 4.60 -3.20
C LEU A 168 -33.61 4.09 -2.76
#